data_AF-A0A3C0X1V3-F1
#
_entry.id   AF-A0A3C0X1V3-F1
#
_cell.length_a   1.000
_cell.length_b   1.000
_cell.length_c   1.000
_cell.angle_alpha   90.00
_cell.angle_beta   90.00
_cell.angle_gamma   90.00
#
_symmetry.space_group_name_H-M   'P 1'
#
loop_
_entity.id
_entity.type
_entity.pdbx_description
1 polymer ?
#
loop_
_entity_poly.entity_id
_entity_poly.type
_entity_poly.pdbx_seq_one_letter_code
_entity_poly.pdbx_strand_id
1 'polypeptide(L)'
;MFKRNDGKGVNALQNRFTALLKTALRNRKIDYITEQGKRYGKEFPLVDYVGLAGDEYDFIQAIIDYDVLKTALKSLSDREKKIIVAHILEDKDFAEIGRCLGLTYKGTATAFYRAITKLRETLGRYRDEF
;
A
#
# COMPACT_ATOMS: atom_id res chain seq x y z
N MET A 1 0.17 -9.41 30.77
CA MET A 1 0.45 -7.98 31.04
C MET A 1 1.38 -7.47 29.94
N PHE A 2 0.86 -6.74 28.94
CA PHE A 2 1.68 -6.21 27.84
C PHE A 2 2.43 -4.95 28.32
N LYS A 3 3.75 -5.02 28.43
CA LYS A 3 4.58 -3.84 28.74
C LYS A 3 4.61 -2.93 27.52
N ARG A 4 4.04 -1.73 27.63
CA ARG A 4 4.13 -0.67 26.62
C ARG A 4 5.55 -0.10 26.61
N ASN A 5 6.05 0.24 25.42
CA ASN A 5 7.34 0.90 25.22
C ASN A 5 7.34 2.24 25.96
N ASP A 6 8.19 2.34 26.99
CA ASP A 6 8.28 3.49 27.91
C ASP A 6 9.27 4.56 27.45
N GLY A 7 9.92 4.35 26.30
CA GLY A 7 10.92 5.26 25.75
C GLY A 7 12.19 5.39 26.59
N LYS A 8 12.45 4.50 27.55
CA LYS A 8 13.62 4.56 28.45
C LYS A 8 14.50 3.31 28.32
N GLY A 9 15.77 3.45 28.66
CA GLY A 9 16.75 2.34 28.64
C GLY A 9 16.78 1.61 27.29
N VAL A 10 16.55 0.29 27.33
CA VAL A 10 16.57 -0.59 26.15
C VAL A 10 15.53 -0.18 25.08
N ASN A 11 14.36 0.33 25.50
CA ASN A 11 13.31 0.78 24.58
C ASN A 11 13.73 2.05 23.82
N ALA A 12 14.49 2.94 24.45
CA ALA A 12 15.04 4.13 23.80
C ALA A 12 16.03 3.77 22.68
N LEU A 13 16.88 2.77 22.96
CA LEU A 13 17.84 2.25 21.98
C LEU A 13 17.12 1.56 20.81
N GLN A 14 16.11 0.74 21.10
CA GLN A 14 15.28 0.10 20.09
C GLN A 14 14.53 1.12 19.21
N ASN A 15 14.02 2.20 19.81
CA ASN A 15 13.35 3.27 19.07
C ASN A 15 14.31 4.02 18.14
N ARG A 16 15.54 4.29 18.61
CA ARG A 16 16.59 4.92 17.78
C ARG A 16 16.99 4.03 16.62
N PHE A 17 17.20 2.74 16.87
CA PHE A 17 17.50 1.77 15.82
C PHE A 17 16.36 1.70 14.79
N THR A 18 15.12 1.64 15.26
CA THR A 18 13.93 1.60 14.40
C THR A 18 13.81 2.87 13.55
N ALA A 19 14.08 4.04 14.12
CA ALA A 19 14.05 5.30 13.39
C ALA A 19 15.15 5.37 12.31
N LEU A 20 16.37 4.96 12.65
CA LEU A 20 17.49 4.90 11.71
C LEU A 20 17.21 3.93 10.57
N LEU A 21 16.72 2.72 10.87
CA LEU A 21 16.38 1.72 9.87
C LEU A 21 15.27 2.21 8.94
N LYS A 22 14.19 2.80 9.48
CA LYS A 22 13.12 3.40 8.68
C LYS A 22 13.64 4.50 7.76
N THR A 23 14.55 5.33 8.26
CA THR A 23 15.16 6.41 7.48
C THR A 23 16.04 5.85 6.35
N ALA A 24 16.88 4.87 6.65
CA ALA A 24 17.74 4.21 5.66
C ALA A 24 16.91 3.53 4.56
N LEU A 25 15.83 2.83 4.92
CA LEU A 25 14.92 2.21 3.96
C LEU A 25 14.21 3.24 3.07
N ARG A 26 13.75 4.36 3.66
CA ARG A 26 13.13 5.45 2.90
C ARG A 26 14.10 6.05 1.89
N ASN A 27 15.34 6.31 2.31
CA ASN A 27 16.37 6.85 1.43
C ASN A 27 16.70 5.86 0.30
N ARG A 28 16.90 4.58 0.64
CA ARG A 28 17.16 3.54 -0.36
C ARG A 28 16.04 3.40 -1.40
N LYS A 29 14.78 3.55 -0.97
CA LYS A 29 13.61 3.54 -1.86
C LYS A 29 13.62 4.74 -2.82
N ILE A 30 13.92 5.94 -2.30
CA ILE A 30 14.04 7.16 -3.11
C ILE A 30 15.17 7.00 -4.14
N ASP A 31 16.33 6.50 -3.70
CA ASP A 31 17.48 6.28 -4.58
C ASP A 31 17.15 5.27 -5.68
N TYR A 32 16.52 4.14 -5.33
CA TYR A 32 16.11 3.13 -6.31
C TYR A 32 15.15 3.71 -7.36
N ILE A 33 14.10 4.42 -6.95
CA ILE A 33 13.14 5.03 -7.89
C ILE A 33 13.84 6.07 -8.77
N THR A 34 14.76 6.85 -8.20
CA THR A 34 15.54 7.86 -8.94
C THR A 34 16.48 7.20 -9.96
N GLU A 35 17.13 6.09 -9.59
CA GLU A 35 17.99 5.30 -10.49
C GLU A 35 17.18 4.66 -11.62
N GLN A 36 16.02 4.09 -11.31
CA GLN A 36 15.11 3.57 -12.32
C GLN A 36 14.65 4.69 -13.26
N GLY A 37 14.18 5.83 -12.73
CA GLY A 37 13.78 6.98 -13.55
C GLY A 37 14.90 7.51 -14.46
N LYS A 38 16.16 7.49 -13.99
CA LYS A 38 17.32 7.86 -14.81
C LYS A 38 17.64 6.83 -15.90
N ARG A 39 17.34 5.55 -15.68
CA ARG A 39 17.46 4.49 -16.70
C ARG A 39 16.38 4.65 -17.77
N TYR A 40 15.13 4.86 -17.37
CA TYR A 40 14.01 5.10 -18.29
C TYR A 40 14.11 6.45 -19.03
N GLY A 41 14.78 7.46 -18.44
CA GLY A 41 14.92 8.78 -19.05
C GLY A 41 16.10 8.94 -20.02
N LYS A 42 17.00 7.96 -20.17
CA LYS A 42 18.20 8.07 -21.02
C LYS A 42 18.15 7.32 -22.34
N GLU A 43 17.26 6.36 -22.51
CA GLU A 43 17.07 5.65 -23.78
C GLU A 43 15.59 5.40 -24.01
N PHE A 44 14.95 6.28 -24.79
CA PHE A 44 13.66 5.99 -25.42
C PHE A 44 13.91 5.88 -26.93
N PRO A 45 14.17 4.68 -27.46
CA PRO A 45 14.07 4.46 -28.89
C PRO A 45 12.58 4.62 -29.24
N LEU A 46 12.24 5.67 -29.99
CA LEU A 46 10.88 6.02 -30.40
C LEU A 46 10.22 4.98 -31.35
N VAL A 47 10.80 3.78 -31.46
CA VAL A 47 10.51 2.80 -32.52
C VAL A 47 9.63 1.64 -32.02
N ASP A 48 9.42 1.47 -30.71
CA ASP A 48 8.73 0.28 -30.16
C ASP A 48 7.36 0.54 -29.50
N TYR A 49 6.80 1.74 -29.65
CA TYR A 49 5.45 2.04 -29.14
C TYR A 49 4.34 1.26 -29.88
N VAL A 50 4.64 0.72 -31.07
CA VAL A 50 3.69 -0.09 -31.85
C VAL A 50 3.69 -1.55 -31.40
N GLY A 51 4.78 -2.05 -30.79
CA GLY A 51 4.88 -3.42 -30.27
C GLY A 51 4.37 -3.56 -28.83
N LEU A 52 4.64 -2.58 -27.96
CA LEU A 52 4.31 -2.63 -26.52
C LEU A 52 2.90 -2.17 -26.16
N ALA A 53 2.16 -1.57 -27.08
CA ALA A 53 0.74 -1.28 -26.87
C ALA A 53 -0.12 -2.55 -26.70
N GLY A 54 0.42 -3.74 -27.02
CA GLY A 54 -0.18 -5.02 -26.70
C GLY A 54 0.01 -5.47 -25.24
N ASP A 55 1.09 -5.04 -24.57
CA ASP A 55 1.56 -5.65 -23.32
C ASP A 55 1.36 -4.80 -22.05
N GLU A 56 1.10 -3.48 -22.16
CA GLU A 56 0.77 -2.67 -20.98
C GLU A 56 -0.59 -3.07 -20.35
N TYR A 57 -1.51 -3.60 -21.15
CA TYR A 57 -2.73 -4.25 -20.66
C TYR A 57 -2.43 -5.58 -19.94
N ASP A 58 -1.38 -6.29 -20.37
CA ASP A 58 -0.98 -7.58 -19.81
C ASP A 58 -0.29 -7.46 -18.47
N PHE A 59 0.48 -6.40 -18.19
CA PHE A 59 1.12 -6.26 -16.87
C PHE A 59 0.13 -6.08 -15.73
N ILE A 60 -0.99 -5.37 -15.97
CA ILE A 60 -2.06 -5.22 -14.97
C ILE A 60 -2.88 -6.51 -14.85
N GLN A 61 -3.15 -7.21 -15.96
CA GLN A 61 -3.79 -8.54 -15.93
C GLN A 61 -2.92 -9.61 -15.26
N ALA A 62 -1.60 -9.56 -15.41
CA ALA A 62 -0.66 -10.53 -14.87
C ALA A 62 -0.42 -10.39 -13.35
N ILE A 63 -0.68 -9.21 -12.77
CA ILE A 63 -0.47 -8.98 -11.34
C ILE A 63 -1.66 -9.47 -10.51
N ILE A 64 -2.90 -9.26 -10.99
CA ILE A 64 -4.16 -9.78 -10.47
C ILE A 64 -5.15 -9.72 -11.65
N ASP A 65 -5.93 -10.77 -11.91
CA ASP A 65 -7.04 -10.69 -12.85
C ASP A 65 -7.89 -9.45 -12.52
N TYR A 66 -7.96 -8.51 -13.46
CA TYR A 66 -8.59 -7.21 -13.26
C TYR A 66 -10.04 -7.35 -12.78
N ASP A 67 -10.75 -8.39 -13.22
CA ASP A 67 -12.12 -8.64 -12.80
C ASP A 67 -12.20 -9.13 -11.34
N VAL A 68 -11.20 -9.87 -10.87
CA VAL A 68 -11.09 -10.31 -9.47
C VAL A 68 -10.80 -9.12 -8.57
N LEU A 69 -9.84 -8.26 -8.95
CA LEU A 69 -9.56 -7.04 -8.20
C LEU A 69 -10.78 -6.10 -8.17
N LYS A 70 -11.45 -5.93 -9.31
CA LYS A 70 -12.67 -5.12 -9.42
C LYS A 70 -13.80 -5.68 -8.55
N THR A 71 -13.94 -7.00 -8.47
CA THR A 71 -14.92 -7.66 -7.61
C THR A 71 -14.57 -7.49 -6.13
N ALA A 72 -13.31 -7.66 -5.76
CA ALA A 72 -12.80 -7.40 -4.43
C ALA A 72 -13.06 -5.96 -3.99
N LEU A 73 -12.77 -4.98 -4.87
CA LEU A 73 -13.02 -3.57 -4.61
C LEU A 73 -14.51 -3.22 -4.52
N LYS A 74 -15.39 -3.91 -5.27
CA LYS A 74 -16.85 -3.75 -5.18
C LYS A 74 -17.42 -4.27 -3.85
N SER A 75 -16.79 -5.26 -3.22
CA SER A 75 -17.23 -5.80 -1.92
C SER A 75 -17.07 -4.81 -0.75
N LEU A 76 -16.25 -3.78 -0.95
CA LEU A 76 -16.01 -2.72 0.01
C LEU A 76 -17.12 -1.68 -0.03
N SER A 77 -17.55 -1.23 1.15
CA SER A 77 -18.39 -0.04 1.27
C SER A 77 -17.60 1.21 0.87
N ASP A 78 -18.30 2.27 0.45
CA ASP A 78 -17.64 3.52 0.05
C ASP A 78 -16.83 4.15 1.19
N ARG A 79 -17.26 3.90 2.44
CA ARG A 79 -16.50 4.30 3.62
C ARG A 79 -15.19 3.53 3.74
N GLU A 80 -15.21 2.22 3.55
CA GLU A 80 -14.00 1.38 3.58
C GLU A 80 -13.03 1.74 2.44
N LYS A 81 -13.55 1.99 1.21
CA LYS A 81 -12.74 2.43 0.07
C LYS A 81 -11.99 3.72 0.38
N LYS A 82 -12.68 4.74 0.91
CA LYS A 82 -12.08 6.02 1.27
C LYS A 82 -10.99 5.86 2.34
N ILE A 83 -11.21 5.00 3.32
CA ILE A 83 -10.22 4.73 4.39
C ILE A 83 -8.99 4.02 3.82
N ILE A 84 -9.17 3.01 2.96
CA ILE A 84 -8.06 2.30 2.31
C ILE A 84 -7.22 3.26 1.46
N VAL A 85 -7.87 4.04 0.61
CA VAL A 85 -7.18 5.01 -0.26
C VAL A 85 -6.37 6.00 0.57
N ALA A 86 -7.00 6.63 1.57
CA ALA A 86 -6.34 7.61 2.41
C ALA A 86 -5.16 7.02 3.23
N HIS A 87 -5.28 5.77 3.70
CA HIS A 87 -4.24 5.15 4.52
C HIS A 87 -3.09 4.57 3.69
N ILE A 88 -3.38 3.92 2.55
CA ILE A 88 -2.37 3.19 1.75
C ILE A 88 -1.74 4.08 0.67
N LEU A 89 -2.53 4.93 0.02
CA LEU A 89 -2.04 5.77 -1.08
C LEU A 89 -1.57 7.14 -0.60
N GLU A 90 -2.19 7.68 0.45
CA GLU A 90 -1.89 9.02 0.96
C GLU A 90 -1.11 8.99 2.30
N ASP A 91 -0.78 7.80 2.82
CA ASP A 91 -0.03 7.59 4.08
C ASP A 91 -0.63 8.32 5.31
N LYS A 92 -1.95 8.61 5.31
CA LYS A 92 -2.62 9.31 6.42
C LYS A 92 -2.84 8.39 7.61
N ASP A 93 -2.74 8.93 8.82
CA ASP A 93 -3.02 8.16 10.04
C ASP A 93 -4.53 8.01 10.30
N PHE A 94 -4.94 6.97 11.02
CA PHE A 94 -6.35 6.70 11.33
C PHE A 94 -7.04 7.83 12.08
N ALA A 95 -6.29 8.62 12.86
CA ALA A 95 -6.81 9.81 13.52
C ALA A 95 -7.17 10.92 12.51
N GLU A 96 -6.36 11.10 11.47
CA GLU A 96 -6.58 12.10 10.43
C GLU A 96 -7.76 11.71 9.54
N ILE A 97 -7.78 10.44 9.12
CA ILE A 97 -8.88 9.87 8.33
C ILE A 97 -10.19 9.92 9.12
N GLY A 98 -10.15 9.59 10.40
CA GLY A 98 -11.31 9.67 11.29
C GLY A 98 -11.89 11.08 11.38
N ARG A 99 -11.04 12.11 11.52
CA ARG A 99 -11.48 13.51 11.51
C ARG A 99 -12.16 13.89 10.19
N CYS A 100 -11.62 13.46 9.05
CA CYS A 100 -12.22 13.75 7.74
C CYS A 100 -13.57 13.04 7.51
N LEU A 101 -13.76 11.85 8.11
CA LEU A 101 -14.95 11.01 7.90
C LEU A 101 -15.96 11.05 9.05
N GLY A 102 -15.71 11.85 10.10
CA GLY A 102 -16.56 11.89 11.30
C GLY A 102 -16.53 10.61 12.13
N LEU A 103 -15.40 9.89 12.13
CA LEU A 103 -15.21 8.62 12.84
C LEU A 103 -14.20 8.76 13.98
N THR A 104 -14.36 7.94 15.01
CA THR A 104 -13.33 7.78 16.04
C THR A 104 -12.14 7.00 15.48
N TYR A 105 -10.93 7.24 16.01
CA TYR A 105 -9.72 6.48 15.65
C TYR A 105 -9.98 4.97 15.61
N LYS A 106 -10.61 4.43 16.67
CA LYS A 106 -10.92 3.00 16.80
C LYS A 106 -11.91 2.53 15.73
N GLY A 107 -12.91 3.36 15.40
CA GLY A 107 -13.88 3.09 14.35
C GLY A 107 -13.25 3.08 12.95
N THR A 108 -12.31 4.00 12.69
CA THR A 108 -11.55 4.06 11.44
C THR A 108 -10.63 2.85 11.29
N ALA A 109 -9.83 2.53 12.32
CA ALA A 109 -8.93 1.37 12.29
C ALA A 109 -9.70 0.06 12.13
N THR A 110 -10.84 -0.09 12.82
CA THR A 110 -11.69 -1.28 12.67
C THR A 110 -12.25 -1.42 11.26
N ALA A 111 -12.71 -0.31 10.66
CA ALA A 111 -13.18 -0.32 9.28
C ALA A 111 -12.05 -0.63 8.30
N PHE A 112 -10.84 -0.11 8.53
CA PHE A 112 -9.65 -0.44 7.73
C PHE A 112 -9.31 -1.94 7.77
N TYR A 113 -9.21 -2.53 8.97
CA TYR A 113 -8.86 -3.95 9.05
C TYR A 113 -9.95 -4.86 8.49
N ARG A 114 -11.23 -4.53 8.67
CA ARG A 114 -12.34 -5.24 8.00
C ARG A 114 -12.21 -5.19 6.49
N ALA A 115 -11.87 -4.02 5.95
CA ALA A 115 -11.65 -3.82 4.53
C ALA A 115 -10.50 -4.68 3.99
N ILE A 116 -9.38 -4.76 4.72
CA ILE A 116 -8.25 -5.63 4.40
C ILE A 116 -8.65 -7.11 4.47
N THR A 117 -9.43 -7.52 5.47
CA THR A 117 -9.92 -8.91 5.57
C THR A 117 -10.76 -9.30 4.35
N LYS A 118 -11.72 -8.45 3.94
CA LYS A 118 -12.53 -8.68 2.73
C LYS A 118 -11.66 -8.83 1.49
N LEU A 119 -10.70 -7.92 1.29
CA LEU A 119 -9.79 -7.99 0.17
C LEU A 119 -8.96 -9.28 0.17
N ARG A 120 -8.46 -9.71 1.34
CA ARG A 120 -7.70 -10.96 1.48
C ARG A 120 -8.54 -12.19 1.21
N GLU A 121 -9.81 -12.21 1.61
CA GLU A 121 -10.72 -13.32 1.32
C GLU A 121 -10.99 -13.42 -0.18
N THR A 122 -11.29 -12.31 -0.84
CA THR A 122 -11.58 -12.29 -2.28
C THR A 122 -10.34 -12.55 -3.15
N LEU A 123 -9.18 -12.01 -2.77
CA LEU A 123 -7.92 -12.16 -3.52
C LEU A 123 -7.16 -13.44 -3.15
N GLY A 124 -7.28 -13.90 -1.90
CA GLY A 124 -6.67 -15.15 -1.44
C GLY A 124 -7.35 -16.37 -2.04
N ARG A 125 -8.69 -16.33 -2.18
CA ARG A 125 -9.45 -17.37 -2.86
C ARG A 125 -9.03 -17.55 -4.33
N TYR A 126 -8.68 -16.47 -5.02
CA TYR A 126 -8.13 -16.52 -6.38
C TYR A 126 -6.77 -17.23 -6.46
N ARG A 127 -5.93 -17.13 -5.41
CA ARG A 127 -4.61 -17.77 -5.41
C ARG A 127 -4.67 -19.28 -5.14
N ASP A 128 -5.76 -19.78 -4.57
CA ASP A 128 -5.94 -21.21 -4.27
C ASP A 128 -6.77 -21.94 -5.35
N GLU A 129 -7.39 -21.21 -6.28
CA GLU A 129 -8.21 -21.76 -7.37
C GLU A 129 -7.40 -22.02 -8.67
N PHE A 130 -6.07 -21.80 -8.66
CA PHE A 130 -5.10 -22.07 -9.73
C PHE A 130 -3.80 -22.66 -9.16
#